data_AF-A0A1V6UP27-F1
#
_entry.id   AF-A0A1V6UP27-F1
#
_cell.length_a   1.000
_cell.length_b   1.000
_cell.length_c   1.000
_cell.angle_alpha   90.00
_cell.angle_beta   90.00
_cell.angle_gamma   90.00
#
_symmetry.space_group_name_H-M   'P 1'
#
loop_
_entity.id
_entity.type
_entity.pdbx_description
1 polymer ?
#
loop_
_entity_poly.entity_id
_entity_poly.type
_entity_poly.pdbx_seq_one_letter_code
_entity_poly.pdbx_strand_id
1 'polypeptide(L)'
;MPAATKQIVYADTHAKGNWSEFPDGVEAHQLGTCSVIAVVNEEGFMLFNVSSDGPRECAAAKKMCELYEREKGRFGNKEVYLWIVYAQENAHKGQQIKYYTGKIEPLKIYEQVYDGESFMRPSGEAGVQVCLKLVDGTVVATLRPQAGDGSSTELSGDGTTVVWSI
;
A
#
# COMPACT_ATOMS: atom_id res chain seq x y z
N MET A 1 -8.06 19.78 24.05
CA MET A 1 -8.61 19.21 22.80
C MET A 1 -8.50 17.69 22.93
N PRO A 2 -9.57 16.91 22.78
CA PRO A 2 -9.47 15.45 22.83
C PRO A 2 -8.70 14.96 21.60
N ALA A 3 -7.72 14.08 21.81
CA ALA A 3 -6.92 13.46 20.74
C ALA A 3 -7.83 12.71 19.75
N ALA A 4 -7.66 12.97 18.46
CA ALA A 4 -8.42 12.30 17.41
C ALA A 4 -8.28 10.78 17.55
N THR A 5 -9.41 10.09 17.68
CA THR A 5 -9.44 8.63 17.81
C THR A 5 -9.14 8.04 16.44
N LYS A 6 -8.03 7.30 16.31
CA LYS A 6 -7.61 6.63 15.08
C LYS A 6 -8.71 5.67 14.62
N GLN A 7 -9.39 5.99 13.52
CA GLN A 7 -10.51 5.21 12.99
C GLN A 7 -10.00 4.21 11.94
N ILE A 8 -10.24 2.90 12.14
CA ILE A 8 -9.96 1.89 11.12
C ILE A 8 -11.16 1.83 10.17
N VAL A 9 -10.95 1.98 8.87
CA VAL A 9 -12.00 1.82 7.85
C VAL A 9 -11.63 0.65 6.95
N TYR A 10 -12.55 -0.31 6.85
CA TYR A 10 -12.45 -1.47 5.96
C TYR A 10 -12.93 -1.06 4.56
N ALA A 11 -12.07 -1.19 3.55
CA ALA A 11 -12.43 -0.92 2.16
C ALA A 11 -13.19 -2.13 1.57
N ASP A 12 -14.31 -1.85 0.90
CA ASP A 12 -15.28 -2.81 0.34
C ASP A 12 -14.65 -3.76 -0.70
N THR A 13 -14.89 -5.06 -0.56
CA THR A 13 -14.29 -6.17 -1.32
C THR A 13 -15.09 -6.62 -2.54
N HIS A 14 -16.17 -5.93 -2.94
CA HIS A 14 -17.13 -6.48 -3.92
C HIS A 14 -17.35 -5.72 -5.24
N ALA A 15 -16.61 -4.64 -5.55
CA ALA A 15 -16.83 -3.89 -6.79
C ALA A 15 -16.12 -4.51 -8.02
N LYS A 16 -16.88 -5.29 -8.82
CA LYS A 16 -16.50 -5.66 -10.20
C LYS A 16 -16.31 -4.41 -11.06
N GLY A 17 -15.27 -4.44 -11.88
CA GLY A 17 -14.73 -3.28 -12.57
C GLY A 17 -15.73 -2.49 -13.42
N ASN A 18 -15.75 -1.19 -13.16
CA ASN A 18 -15.69 -0.14 -14.18
C ASN A 18 -15.20 1.14 -13.49
N TRP A 19 -13.92 1.42 -13.59
CA TRP A 19 -13.32 2.67 -13.11
C TRP A 19 -12.85 3.44 -14.32
N SER A 20 -13.82 3.96 -15.07
CA SER A 20 -13.53 4.95 -16.11
C SER A 20 -12.93 6.18 -15.42
N GLU A 21 -11.64 6.39 -15.70
CA GLU A 21 -10.96 7.69 -15.70
C GLU A 21 -10.83 8.37 -14.33
N PHE A 22 -9.67 8.22 -13.68
CA PHE A 22 -9.25 9.11 -12.60
C PHE A 22 -7.90 9.75 -12.96
N PRO A 23 -7.84 11.08 -13.17
CA PRO A 23 -6.61 11.79 -13.52
C PRO A 23 -5.60 11.92 -12.38
N ASP A 24 -6.00 11.67 -11.12
CA ASP A 24 -5.18 11.92 -9.90
C ASP A 24 -4.92 10.65 -9.06
N GLY A 25 -4.91 9.47 -9.70
CA GLY A 25 -4.66 8.18 -9.05
C GLY A 25 -3.32 7.56 -9.46
N VAL A 26 -2.80 6.67 -8.61
CA VAL A 26 -1.59 5.89 -8.88
C VAL A 26 -1.99 4.50 -9.33
N GLU A 27 -1.57 4.12 -10.53
CA GLU A 27 -1.65 2.75 -11.01
C GLU A 27 -0.27 2.11 -11.04
N ALA A 28 -0.14 0.97 -10.38
CA ALA A 28 1.05 0.15 -10.37
C ALA A 28 0.70 -1.23 -10.90
N HIS A 29 1.49 -1.71 -11.87
CA HIS A 29 1.27 -2.97 -12.55
C HIS A 29 2.31 -4.00 -12.12
N GLN A 30 1.93 -5.28 -12.23
CA GLN A 30 2.82 -6.43 -12.06
C GLN A 30 3.61 -6.40 -10.73
N LEU A 31 2.95 -5.97 -9.65
CA LEU A 31 3.53 -6.06 -8.32
C LEU A 31 3.42 -7.52 -7.84
N GLY A 32 4.52 -8.11 -7.37
CA GLY A 32 4.46 -9.41 -6.69
C GLY A 32 4.01 -9.20 -5.26
N THR A 33 2.83 -9.69 -4.82
CA THR A 33 2.39 -9.37 -3.44
C THR A 33 1.77 -10.53 -2.66
N CYS A 34 2.27 -10.69 -1.43
CA CYS A 34 1.55 -11.28 -0.29
C CYS A 34 0.89 -10.17 0.53
N SER A 35 1.57 -9.03 0.65
CA SER A 35 1.07 -7.81 1.30
C SER A 35 1.54 -6.55 0.54
N VAL A 36 0.78 -5.46 0.67
CA VAL A 36 1.07 -4.13 0.11
C VAL A 36 0.92 -3.09 1.21
N ILE A 37 1.78 -2.07 1.21
CA ILE A 37 1.71 -0.94 2.12
C ILE A 37 1.80 0.33 1.28
N ALA A 38 0.89 1.28 1.50
CA ALA A 38 0.96 2.60 0.89
C ALA A 38 0.93 3.71 1.94
N VAL A 39 1.80 4.70 1.83
CA VAL A 39 1.69 6.00 2.51
C VAL A 39 1.24 7.01 1.46
N VAL A 40 0.23 7.81 1.75
CA VAL A 40 -0.34 8.74 0.77
C VAL A 40 -0.92 9.98 1.45
N ASN A 41 -0.81 11.12 0.79
CA ASN A 41 -1.63 12.30 1.01
C ASN A 41 -1.85 13.03 -0.33
N GLU A 42 -2.36 14.25 -0.28
CA GLU A 42 -2.61 15.05 -1.48
C GLU A 42 -1.34 15.51 -2.22
N GLU A 43 -0.18 15.49 -1.57
CA GLU A 43 1.11 15.93 -2.13
C GLU A 43 1.95 14.79 -2.69
N GLY A 44 1.68 13.55 -2.28
CA GLY A 44 2.51 12.42 -2.69
C GLY A 44 2.06 11.06 -2.20
N PHE A 45 2.74 10.04 -2.72
CA PHE A 45 2.53 8.64 -2.35
C PHE A 45 3.84 7.86 -2.30
N MET A 46 3.83 6.79 -1.51
CA MET A 46 4.84 5.73 -1.49
C MET A 46 4.12 4.39 -1.39
N LEU A 47 4.41 3.46 -2.29
CA LEU A 47 3.84 2.12 -2.36
C LEU A 47 4.96 1.09 -2.25
N PHE A 48 4.76 0.13 -1.35
CA PHE A 48 5.69 -0.96 -1.08
C PHE A 48 4.96 -2.27 -1.17
N ASN A 49 5.52 -3.23 -1.90
CA ASN A 49 5.11 -4.61 -1.72
C ASN A 49 6.02 -5.34 -0.75
N VAL A 50 5.42 -6.31 -0.07
CA VAL A 50 6.06 -7.12 0.94
C VAL A 50 5.88 -8.58 0.53
N SER A 51 7.02 -9.25 0.27
CA SER A 51 7.09 -10.65 -0.16
C SER A 51 6.76 -11.62 0.99
N SER A 52 6.31 -12.83 0.66
CA SER A 52 5.96 -13.95 1.57
C SER A 52 7.02 -14.37 2.55
N ASP A 53 8.29 -14.09 2.26
CA ASP A 53 9.44 -14.60 2.99
C ASP A 53 9.50 -13.92 4.36
N GLY A 54 8.81 -14.50 5.36
CA GLY A 54 8.54 -13.93 6.69
C GLY A 54 9.63 -13.06 7.34
N PRO A 55 10.93 -13.41 7.31
CA PRO A 55 11.99 -12.56 7.87
C PRO A 55 12.15 -11.19 7.19
N ARG A 56 11.73 -11.05 5.93
CA ARG A 56 11.88 -9.84 5.11
C ARG A 56 10.75 -8.84 5.30
N GLU A 57 9.64 -9.23 5.92
CA GLU A 57 8.44 -8.39 6.01
C GLU A 57 8.62 -7.26 7.03
N CYS A 58 9.18 -7.58 8.20
CA CYS A 58 9.62 -6.59 9.19
C CYS A 58 10.71 -5.67 8.62
N ALA A 59 11.57 -6.19 7.74
CA ALA A 59 12.60 -5.39 7.09
C ALA A 59 11.99 -4.41 6.08
N ALA A 60 11.00 -4.85 5.29
CA ALA A 60 10.28 -4.00 4.35
C ALA A 60 9.51 -2.88 5.06
N ALA A 61 8.79 -3.20 6.14
CA ALA A 61 8.08 -2.20 6.94
C ALA A 61 9.05 -1.18 7.60
N LYS A 62 10.19 -1.64 8.12
CA LYS A 62 11.23 -0.74 8.66
C LYS A 62 11.84 0.15 7.58
N LYS A 63 12.19 -0.42 6.42
CA LYS A 63 12.73 0.31 5.27
C LYS A 63 11.75 1.38 4.79
N MET A 64 10.45 1.08 4.77
CA MET A 64 9.42 2.06 4.45
C MET A 64 9.40 3.22 5.44
N CYS A 65 9.47 2.96 6.75
CA CYS A 65 9.55 4.02 7.75
C CYS A 65 10.80 4.89 7.57
N GLU A 66 11.97 4.27 7.34
CA GLU A 66 13.23 4.99 7.09
C GLU A 66 13.15 5.83 5.82
N LEU A 67 12.54 5.31 4.76
CA LEU A 67 12.35 6.06 3.52
C LEU A 67 11.38 7.21 3.71
N TYR A 68 10.25 6.98 4.39
CA TYR A 68 9.30 8.04 4.71
C TYR A 68 9.97 9.18 5.46
N GLU A 69 10.78 8.88 6.49
CA GLU A 69 11.53 9.90 7.23
C GLU A 69 12.46 10.74 6.34
N ARG A 70 13.13 10.11 5.37
CA ARG A 70 13.98 10.82 4.39
C ARG A 70 13.17 11.64 3.39
N GLU A 71 11.96 11.22 3.08
CA GLU A 71 11.12 11.79 2.04
C GLU A 71 9.91 12.57 2.57
N LYS A 72 9.86 12.90 3.86
CA LYS A 72 8.77 13.69 4.47
C LYS A 72 8.44 14.97 3.71
N GLY A 73 9.46 15.61 3.13
CA GLY A 73 9.29 16.79 2.29
C GLY A 73 8.42 16.56 1.05
N ARG A 74 8.39 15.35 0.49
CA ARG A 74 7.52 14.97 -0.63
C ARG A 74 6.05 15.03 -0.26
N PHE A 75 5.73 14.78 1.01
CA PHE A 75 4.37 14.87 1.55
C PHE A 75 4.03 16.29 2.03
N GLY A 76 4.83 17.30 1.66
CA GLY A 76 4.68 18.67 2.13
C GLY A 76 4.89 18.84 3.64
N ASN A 77 5.49 17.83 4.31
CA ASN A 77 5.52 17.72 5.78
C ASN A 77 4.13 17.75 6.44
N LYS A 78 3.09 17.33 5.71
CA LYS A 78 1.72 17.24 6.20
C LYS A 78 1.41 15.85 6.76
N GLU A 79 0.23 15.74 7.37
CA GLU A 79 -0.31 14.44 7.79
C GLU A 79 -0.45 13.50 6.59
N VAL A 80 -0.26 12.20 6.86
CA VAL A 80 -0.36 11.15 5.85
C VAL A 80 -1.34 10.07 6.27
N TYR A 81 -1.86 9.36 5.27
CA TYR A 81 -2.68 8.17 5.42
C TYR A 81 -1.86 6.93 5.12
N LEU A 82 -2.15 5.84 5.82
CA LEU A 82 -1.51 4.55 5.59
C LEU A 82 -2.56 3.54 5.12
N TRP A 83 -2.29 2.80 4.06
CA TRP A 83 -3.08 1.67 3.60
C TRP A 83 -2.24 0.40 3.68
N ILE A 84 -2.76 -0.64 4.31
CA ILE A 84 -2.09 -1.93 4.49
C ILE A 84 -3.02 -3.01 3.94
N VAL A 85 -2.53 -3.81 3.01
CA VAL A 85 -3.23 -4.98 2.50
C VAL A 85 -2.41 -6.24 2.66
N TYR A 86 -3.06 -7.34 3.00
CA TYR A 86 -2.43 -8.65 3.07
C TYR A 86 -3.45 -9.76 2.84
N ALA A 87 -2.96 -10.92 2.40
CA ALA A 87 -3.80 -12.13 2.27
C ALA A 87 -4.28 -12.58 3.66
N GLN A 88 -5.47 -13.16 3.76
CA GLN A 88 -6.04 -13.64 5.03
C GLN A 88 -5.12 -14.63 5.77
N GLU A 89 -4.46 -15.53 5.05
CA GLU A 89 -3.45 -16.46 5.60
C GLU A 89 -2.27 -15.74 6.27
N ASN A 90 -2.03 -14.49 5.88
CA ASN A 90 -0.96 -13.62 6.36
C ASN A 90 -1.44 -12.62 7.43
N ALA A 91 -2.61 -12.82 8.07
CA ALA A 91 -3.16 -11.87 9.04
C ALA A 91 -2.21 -11.54 10.21
N HIS A 92 -1.46 -12.53 10.70
CA HIS A 92 -0.44 -12.32 11.74
C HIS A 92 0.67 -11.36 11.29
N LYS A 93 1.01 -11.38 9.99
CA LYS A 93 2.00 -10.50 9.36
C LYS A 93 1.46 -9.09 9.20
N GLY A 94 0.19 -8.97 8.82
CA GLY A 94 -0.54 -7.70 8.79
C GLY A 94 -0.45 -6.91 10.10
N GLN A 95 -0.61 -7.59 11.23
CA GLN A 95 -0.45 -6.98 12.55
C GLN A 95 0.99 -6.48 12.81
N GLN A 96 2.00 -7.24 12.39
CA GLN A 96 3.40 -6.82 12.54
C GLN A 96 3.73 -5.62 11.65
N ILE A 97 3.30 -5.64 10.39
CA ILE A 97 3.44 -4.53 9.46
C ILE A 97 2.84 -3.26 10.07
N LYS A 98 1.62 -3.35 10.61
CA LYS A 98 0.92 -2.25 11.28
C LYS A 98 1.71 -1.72 12.48
N TYR A 99 2.28 -2.60 13.31
CA TYR A 99 3.09 -2.20 14.45
C TYR A 99 4.32 -1.38 14.02
N TYR A 100 5.05 -1.81 12.98
CA TYR A 100 6.24 -1.10 12.52
C TYR A 100 5.92 0.21 11.80
N THR A 101 4.91 0.19 10.93
CA THR A 101 4.47 1.35 10.16
C THR A 101 3.74 2.38 11.00
N GLY A 102 3.23 2.01 12.18
CA GLY A 102 2.68 2.95 13.15
C GLY A 102 3.65 4.05 13.60
N LYS A 103 4.97 3.85 13.41
CA LYS A 103 6.02 4.85 13.67
C LYS A 103 5.99 6.06 12.74
N ILE A 104 5.32 5.93 11.59
CA ILE A 104 5.06 7.04 10.64
C ILE A 104 4.07 8.04 11.25
N GLU A 105 3.35 7.66 12.31
CA GLU A 105 2.29 8.43 12.96
C GLU A 105 1.21 8.92 11.95
N PRO A 106 0.64 8.03 11.12
CA PRO A 106 -0.37 8.44 10.15
C PRO A 106 -1.64 8.91 10.84
N LEU A 107 -2.33 9.86 10.20
CA LEU A 107 -3.64 10.34 10.63
C LEU A 107 -4.66 9.18 10.70
N LYS A 108 -4.58 8.27 9.74
CA LYS A 108 -5.46 7.09 9.66
C LYS A 108 -4.76 5.90 9.03
N ILE A 109 -5.10 4.71 9.50
CA ILE A 109 -4.65 3.43 8.95
C ILE A 109 -5.87 2.71 8.37
N TYR A 110 -5.84 2.46 7.07
CA TYR A 110 -6.80 1.68 6.32
C TYR A 110 -6.25 0.27 6.16
N GLU A 111 -6.97 -0.72 6.69
CA GLU A 111 -6.53 -2.11 6.70
C GLU A 111 -7.49 -2.93 5.85
N GLN A 112 -6.95 -3.68 4.89
CA GLN A 112 -7.72 -4.52 3.99
C GLN A 112 -7.13 -5.92 3.99
N VAL A 113 -8.02 -6.91 4.10
CA VAL A 113 -7.65 -8.32 4.03
C VAL A 113 -8.34 -8.88 2.80
N TYR A 114 -7.59 -9.54 1.93
CA TYR A 114 -8.21 -10.27 0.81
C TYR A 114 -8.24 -11.77 1.09
N ASP A 115 -9.35 -12.39 0.72
CA ASP A 115 -9.57 -13.82 0.80
C ASP A 115 -9.12 -14.47 -0.52
N GLY A 116 -7.92 -15.05 -0.52
CA GLY A 116 -7.32 -15.67 -1.68
C GLY A 116 -5.84 -15.99 -1.50
N GLU A 117 -5.30 -16.79 -2.41
CA GLU A 117 -3.86 -17.08 -2.47
C GLU A 117 -3.06 -15.79 -2.71
N SER A 118 -1.83 -15.76 -2.19
CA SER A 118 -0.91 -14.70 -2.57
C SER A 118 -0.71 -14.64 -4.09
N PHE A 119 -0.63 -13.41 -4.61
CA PHE A 119 -0.27 -13.15 -6.00
C PHE A 119 1.19 -13.50 -6.31
N MET A 120 2.06 -13.69 -5.32
CA MET A 120 3.43 -14.23 -5.51
C MET A 120 3.36 -15.74 -5.69
N ARG A 121 3.15 -16.21 -6.92
CA ARG A 121 3.24 -17.65 -7.23
C ARG A 121 4.70 -18.05 -7.52
N PRO A 122 5.13 -19.26 -7.12
CA PRO A 122 6.48 -19.76 -7.39
C PRO A 122 6.87 -19.81 -8.87
N SER A 123 5.90 -19.84 -9.79
CA SER A 123 6.15 -19.85 -11.24
C SER A 123 6.44 -18.48 -11.84
N GLY A 124 6.33 -17.39 -11.06
CA GLY A 124 6.58 -16.05 -11.57
C GLY A 124 5.54 -15.58 -12.59
N GLU A 125 4.37 -16.22 -12.75
CA GLU A 125 3.45 -15.91 -13.85
C GLU A 125 2.31 -14.93 -13.48
N ALA A 126 2.19 -14.58 -12.20
CA ALA A 126 1.12 -13.72 -11.70
C ALA A 126 1.69 -12.52 -10.93
N GLY A 127 1.20 -11.34 -11.27
CA GLY A 127 1.38 -10.11 -10.52
C GLY A 127 0.02 -9.55 -10.08
N VAL A 128 0.04 -8.36 -9.48
CA VAL A 128 -1.16 -7.63 -9.11
C VAL A 128 -1.09 -6.21 -9.65
N GLN A 129 -2.22 -5.72 -10.14
CA GLN A 129 -2.45 -4.31 -10.38
C GLN A 129 -2.96 -3.68 -9.09
N VAL A 130 -2.31 -2.60 -8.66
CA VAL A 130 -2.78 -1.73 -7.57
C VAL A 130 -3.22 -0.41 -8.17
N CYS A 131 -4.45 -0.01 -7.86
CA CYS A 131 -4.92 1.36 -8.12
C CYS A 131 -5.14 2.03 -6.76
N LEU A 132 -4.49 3.16 -6.50
CA LEU A 132 -4.56 3.93 -5.26
C LEU A 132 -4.99 5.36 -5.57
N LYS A 133 -5.96 5.90 -4.83
CA LYS A 133 -6.40 7.29 -4.96
C LYS A 133 -6.82 7.87 -3.60
N LEU A 134 -6.74 9.19 -3.48
CA LEU A 134 -7.28 9.92 -2.35
C LEU A 134 -8.57 10.64 -2.80
N VAL A 135 -9.70 10.32 -2.18
CA VAL A 135 -11.01 10.94 -2.47
C VAL A 135 -11.49 11.61 -1.20
N ASP A 136 -11.55 12.94 -1.19
CA ASP A 136 -11.98 13.74 -0.03
C ASP A 136 -11.26 13.35 1.28
N GLY A 137 -9.94 13.14 1.21
CA GLY A 137 -9.12 12.70 2.35
C GLY A 137 -9.29 11.23 2.74
N THR A 138 -10.06 10.45 1.98
CA THR A 138 -10.22 9.00 2.17
C THR A 138 -9.35 8.26 1.17
N VAL A 139 -8.55 7.32 1.66
CA VAL A 139 -7.79 6.42 0.78
C VAL A 139 -8.75 5.40 0.19
N VAL A 140 -8.85 5.40 -1.14
CA VAL A 140 -9.57 4.38 -1.91
C VAL A 140 -8.54 3.62 -2.72
N ALA A 141 -8.50 2.31 -2.55
CA ALA A 141 -7.53 1.48 -3.23
C ALA A 141 -8.14 0.15 -3.65
N THR A 142 -7.63 -0.40 -4.75
CA THR A 142 -8.07 -1.70 -5.28
C THR A 142 -6.88 -2.53 -5.70
N LEU A 143 -7.00 -3.84 -5.53
CA LEU A 143 -6.04 -4.84 -5.97
C LEU A 143 -6.73 -5.79 -6.96
N ARG A 144 -6.07 -6.09 -8.09
CA ARG A 144 -6.56 -7.02 -9.10
C ARG A 144 -5.47 -7.95 -9.59
N PRO A 145 -5.74 -9.25 -9.77
CA PRO A 145 -4.80 -10.15 -10.41
C PRO A 145 -4.42 -9.63 -11.81
N GLN A 146 -3.15 -9.72 -12.16
CA GLN A 146 -2.62 -9.36 -13.47
C GLN A 146 -1.71 -10.48 -13.99
N ALA A 147 -1.79 -10.76 -15.29
CA ALA A 147 -0.89 -11.73 -15.93
C ALA A 147 0.54 -11.16 -16.05
N GLY A 148 1.52 -12.06 -15.93
CA GLY A 148 2.95 -11.77 -16.10
C GLY A 148 3.70 -11.65 -14.78
N ASP A 149 4.99 -11.39 -14.91
CA ASP A 149 5.92 -11.56 -13.80
C ASP A 149 5.79 -10.47 -12.74
N GLY A 150 5.26 -10.87 -11.58
CA GLY A 150 5.23 -10.04 -10.40
C GLY A 150 6.64 -9.81 -9.86
N SER A 151 7.02 -8.55 -9.61
CA SER A 151 8.29 -8.22 -8.97
C SER A 151 8.11 -7.49 -7.64
N SER A 152 9.06 -7.69 -6.72
CA SER A 152 9.18 -6.88 -5.51
C SER A 152 9.76 -5.52 -5.88
N THR A 153 8.97 -4.45 -5.77
CA THR A 153 9.39 -3.10 -6.11
C THR A 153 8.80 -2.08 -5.17
N GLU A 154 9.56 -1.01 -4.98
CA GLU A 154 9.17 0.18 -4.25
C GLU A 154 8.84 1.28 -5.27
N LEU A 155 7.71 1.93 -5.08
CA LEU A 155 7.24 3.03 -5.94
C LEU A 155 7.00 4.26 -5.08
N SER A 156 7.36 5.43 -5.59
CA SER A 156 7.06 6.70 -4.94
C SER A 156 6.73 7.77 -5.97
N GLY A 157 6.01 8.80 -5.56
CA GLY A 157 5.64 9.89 -6.46
C GLY A 157 5.03 11.10 -5.76
N ASP A 158 4.94 12.21 -6.47
CA ASP A 158 4.41 13.51 -6.01
C ASP A 158 2.90 13.67 -6.32
N GLY A 159 2.18 12.55 -6.40
CA GLY A 159 0.76 12.53 -6.79
C GLY A 159 0.51 12.68 -8.28
N THR A 160 1.50 13.12 -9.07
CA THR A 160 1.38 13.29 -10.53
C THR A 160 2.35 12.42 -11.33
N THR A 161 3.50 12.07 -10.75
CA THR A 161 4.57 11.31 -11.40
C THR A 161 4.97 10.10 -10.56
N VAL A 162 5.05 8.92 -11.17
CA VAL A 162 5.52 7.67 -10.54
C VAL A 162 7.01 7.47 -10.84
N VAL A 163 7.81 7.22 -9.80
CA VAL A 163 9.24 6.90 -9.90
C VAL A 163 9.49 5.50 -9.31
N TRP A 164 10.28 4.71 -10.04
CA TRP A 164 10.71 3.38 -9.64
C TRP A 164 12.06 3.47 -8.93
N SER A 165 12.14 2.89 -7.73
CA SER A 165 13.43 2.67 -7.06
C SER A 165 14.05 1.39 -7.64
N ILE A 166 15.06 1.53 -8.50
CA ILE A 166 15.86 0.41 -9.04
C ILE A 166 16.94 0.00 -8.04
#